data_AF-A0A5D4GQ12-F1
#
_entry.id   AF-A0A5D4GQ12-F1
#
_cell.length_a   1.000
_cell.length_b   1.000
_cell.length_c   1.000
_cell.angle_alpha   90.00
_cell.angle_beta   90.00
_cell.angle_gamma   90.00
#
_symmetry.space_group_name_H-M   'P 1'
#
loop_
_entity.id
_entity.type
_entity.pdbx_description
1 polymer ?
#
loop_
_entity_poly.entity_id
_entity_poly.type
_entity_poly.pdbx_seq_one_letter_code
_entity_poly.pdbx_strand_id
1 'polypeptide(L)'
;MRRSALTAMLLGAAAALAACTSTQDVLEPSALVSTDTPTPPPQTQTQLPIEQPAAQPPAATASQPPATVAAINTDARVQFAPVVGASGEASTPLAARLSTRASARGITLVGAGESSATHVMKGYFSAFSDDGQTTVIYVWDVMDPAGTRVHRIQGQASAPSRGGEGWPSVDPSTMETIADRTVDDLATWLAGRPG
;
A
#
# COMPACT_ATOMS: atom_id res chain seq x y z
N MET A 1 -43.66 -17.31 34.78
CA MET A 1 -43.52 -16.79 36.16
C MET A 1 -42.09 -16.28 36.33
N ARG A 2 -41.96 -15.01 36.75
CA ARG A 2 -40.87 -14.36 37.54
C ARG A 2 -39.43 -14.42 36.98
N ARG A 3 -38.90 -13.37 36.34
CA ARG A 3 -38.43 -12.03 36.82
C ARG A 3 -37.22 -12.10 37.77
N SER A 4 -36.13 -11.44 37.37
CA SER A 4 -35.49 -10.38 38.18
C SER A 4 -34.56 -9.51 37.32
N ALA A 5 -34.67 -8.20 37.54
CA ALA A 5 -33.96 -7.10 36.89
C ALA A 5 -33.23 -6.28 37.95
N LEU A 6 -32.35 -5.37 37.49
CA LEU A 6 -31.74 -4.23 38.21
C LEU A 6 -30.59 -4.62 39.17
N THR A 7 -29.43 -3.98 39.12
CA THR A 7 -29.26 -2.63 39.70
C THR A 7 -28.01 -1.95 39.13
N ALA A 8 -28.17 -0.66 38.79
CA ALA A 8 -27.13 0.27 38.36
C ALA A 8 -26.33 0.82 39.55
N MET A 9 -25.06 1.19 39.33
CA MET A 9 -24.47 2.32 40.07
C MET A 9 -23.37 3.00 39.25
N LEU A 10 -23.57 4.30 39.02
CA LEU A 10 -22.64 5.24 38.41
C LEU A 10 -21.48 5.56 39.35
N LEU A 11 -20.28 5.77 38.79
CA LEU A 11 -19.32 6.72 39.36
C LEU A 11 -18.60 7.43 38.21
N GLY A 12 -18.80 8.74 38.13
CA GLY A 12 -18.17 9.62 37.16
C GLY A 12 -16.79 10.08 37.61
N ALA A 13 -15.94 10.34 36.62
CA ALA A 13 -14.79 11.24 36.74
C ALA A 13 -14.59 11.90 35.36
N ALA A 14 -14.98 13.17 35.29
CA ALA A 14 -14.69 14.04 34.16
C ALA A 14 -13.23 14.51 34.26
N ALA A 15 -12.38 14.08 33.32
CA ALA A 15 -11.06 14.65 33.13
C ALA A 15 -11.11 15.54 31.88
N ALA A 16 -11.26 16.85 32.10
CA ALA A 16 -11.01 17.86 31.09
C ALA A 16 -9.49 17.96 30.88
N LEU A 17 -8.99 17.49 29.74
CA LEU A 17 -7.66 17.84 29.25
C LEU A 17 -7.80 18.90 28.16
N ALA A 18 -7.19 20.03 28.46
CA ALA A 18 -7.24 21.29 27.74
C ALA A 18 -6.78 21.14 26.28
N ALA A 19 -7.56 21.72 25.38
CA ALA A 19 -7.14 22.06 24.03
C ALA A 19 -6.11 23.18 24.09
N CYS A 20 -4.88 22.92 23.66
CA CYS A 20 -3.94 23.96 23.26
C CYS A 20 -4.00 24.09 21.74
N THR A 21 -4.93 24.90 21.25
CA THR A 21 -4.85 25.48 19.89
C THR A 21 -3.91 26.67 19.98
N SER A 22 -2.72 26.56 19.38
CA SER A 22 -1.78 27.68 19.26
C SER A 22 -1.89 28.21 17.83
N THR A 23 -2.74 29.21 17.66
CA THR A 23 -2.80 30.06 16.48
C THR A 23 -2.36 31.46 16.88
N GLN A 24 -1.63 32.10 15.96
CA GLN A 24 -1.31 33.53 15.87
C GLN A 24 0.06 33.97 16.40
N ASP A 25 0.81 34.52 15.44
CA ASP A 25 1.65 35.73 15.42
C ASP A 25 2.99 35.38 14.75
N VAL A 26 3.36 35.92 13.59
CA VAL A 26 3.63 37.34 13.34
C VAL A 26 3.57 37.59 11.83
N LEU A 27 2.66 38.46 11.39
CA LEU A 27 2.94 39.33 10.25
C LEU A 27 3.80 40.47 10.80
N GLU A 28 5.04 40.61 10.33
CA GLU A 28 5.70 41.92 10.32
C GLU A 28 6.35 42.17 8.95
N PRO A 29 5.91 43.23 8.24
CA PRO A 29 6.51 43.70 7.02
C PRO A 29 7.60 44.71 7.37
N SER A 30 8.87 44.32 7.22
CA SER A 30 9.98 45.28 7.22
C SER A 30 10.43 45.53 5.78
N ALA A 31 9.75 46.49 5.16
CA ALA A 31 10.36 47.30 4.11
C ALA A 31 11.27 48.32 4.81
N LEU A 32 12.59 48.14 4.72
CA LEU A 32 13.54 49.22 4.91
C LEU A 32 14.57 49.18 3.79
N VAL A 33 14.39 50.16 2.91
CA VAL A 33 15.34 50.71 1.95
C VAL A 33 16.75 50.81 2.55
N SER A 34 17.76 50.43 1.77
CA SER A 34 19.12 50.96 1.91
C SER A 34 19.71 51.07 0.51
N THR A 35 19.72 52.30 0.01
CA THR A 35 20.65 52.80 -1.00
C THR A 35 22.06 52.75 -0.42
N ASP A 36 23.00 52.10 -1.11
CA ASP A 36 24.34 52.66 -1.32
C ASP A 36 25.09 51.87 -2.40
N THR A 37 25.70 52.60 -3.34
CA THR A 37 26.59 52.06 -4.38
C THR A 37 28.02 52.37 -3.94
N PRO A 38 28.93 51.37 -3.89
CA PRO A 38 30.23 51.62 -4.54
C PRO A 38 30.90 50.38 -5.17
N THR A 39 31.35 50.58 -6.42
CA THR A 39 32.66 50.21 -7.01
C THR A 39 33.13 48.73 -7.03
N PRO A 40 33.37 48.14 -8.23
CA PRO A 40 33.95 46.80 -8.36
C PRO A 40 35.50 46.80 -8.41
N PRO A 41 36.19 45.88 -7.71
CA PRO A 41 37.56 45.46 -8.01
C PRO A 41 37.61 44.19 -8.90
N PRO A 42 38.78 43.86 -9.48
CA PRO A 42 38.88 43.13 -10.75
C PRO A 42 38.70 41.61 -10.64
N GLN A 43 38.34 41.06 -11.80
CA GLN A 43 38.10 39.65 -12.08
C GLN A 43 39.40 38.84 -12.01
N THR A 44 39.43 37.79 -11.19
CA THR A 44 40.36 36.67 -11.38
C THR A 44 39.54 35.50 -11.91
N GLN A 45 39.69 35.25 -13.21
CA GLN A 45 39.11 34.12 -13.91
C GLN A 45 39.85 32.85 -13.50
N THR A 46 39.17 31.91 -12.86
CA THR A 46 39.58 30.51 -12.86
C THR A 46 38.58 29.76 -13.73
N GLN A 47 38.97 29.55 -14.98
CA GLN A 47 38.19 28.82 -15.98
C GLN A 47 38.00 27.37 -15.52
N LEU A 48 36.75 26.99 -15.27
CA LEU A 48 36.33 25.59 -15.29
C LEU A 48 36.09 25.21 -16.77
N PRO A 49 36.64 24.10 -17.27
CA PRO A 49 36.35 23.63 -18.62
C PRO A 49 34.85 23.39 -18.82
N ILE A 50 34.28 24.06 -19.81
CA ILE A 50 32.96 23.76 -20.37
C ILE A 50 33.09 22.48 -21.20
N GLU A 51 32.69 21.34 -20.63
CA GLU A 51 32.39 20.13 -21.40
C GLU A 51 31.06 20.32 -22.11
N GLN A 52 31.14 20.31 -23.43
CA GLN A 52 30.05 20.45 -24.39
C GLN A 52 29.33 19.10 -24.50
N PRO A 53 28.01 18.98 -24.20
CA PRO A 53 27.31 17.73 -24.40
C PRO A 53 27.16 17.45 -25.90
N ALA A 54 27.95 16.50 -26.40
CA ALA A 54 27.75 15.90 -27.71
C ALA A 54 26.39 15.18 -27.75
N ALA A 55 25.64 15.40 -28.82
CA ALA A 55 24.39 14.71 -29.11
C ALA A 55 24.59 13.19 -29.10
N GLN A 56 23.96 12.51 -28.15
CA GLN A 56 23.91 11.04 -28.12
C GLN A 56 22.87 10.56 -29.13
N PRO A 57 23.16 9.52 -29.94
CA PRO A 57 22.17 8.90 -30.84
C PRO A 57 21.00 8.28 -30.05
N PRO A 58 19.80 8.12 -30.64
CA PRO A 58 18.67 7.47 -29.97
C PRO A 58 19.02 6.02 -29.68
N ALA A 59 19.06 5.64 -28.40
CA ALA A 59 19.13 4.25 -28.00
C ALA A 59 17.85 3.54 -28.45
N ALA A 60 17.99 2.52 -29.30
CA ALA A 60 16.91 1.64 -29.67
C ALA A 60 16.34 0.97 -28.40
N THR A 61 15.03 1.11 -28.20
CA THR A 61 14.27 0.41 -27.17
C THR A 61 14.32 -1.09 -27.48
N ALA A 62 15.30 -1.79 -26.92
CA ALA A 62 15.31 -3.25 -26.92
C ALA A 62 14.13 -3.73 -26.07
N SER A 63 13.21 -4.48 -26.68
CA SER A 63 12.13 -5.19 -26.00
C SER A 63 12.74 -6.11 -24.94
N GLN A 64 12.75 -5.67 -23.68
CA GLN A 64 13.15 -6.53 -22.57
C GLN A 64 12.13 -7.68 -22.46
N PRO A 65 12.58 -8.95 -22.38
CA PRO A 65 11.71 -10.06 -22.02
C PRO A 65 11.02 -9.77 -20.68
N PRO A 66 9.78 -10.26 -20.45
CA PRO A 66 9.10 -10.05 -19.18
C PRO A 66 10.01 -10.52 -18.05
N ALA A 67 10.24 -9.63 -17.08
CA ALA A 67 11.08 -9.91 -15.92
C ALA A 67 10.57 -11.19 -15.23
N THR A 68 11.35 -12.26 -15.33
CA THR A 68 11.04 -13.51 -14.63
C THR A 68 11.26 -13.25 -13.15
N VAL A 69 10.20 -13.37 -12.37
CA VAL A 69 10.26 -13.08 -10.94
C VAL A 69 10.81 -14.30 -10.22
N ALA A 70 11.91 -14.12 -9.47
CA ALA A 70 12.63 -15.23 -8.85
C ALA A 70 11.72 -16.01 -7.88
N ALA A 71 11.75 -17.34 -7.93
CA ALA A 71 11.08 -18.16 -6.93
C ALA A 71 11.82 -18.07 -5.59
N ILE A 72 11.07 -18.15 -4.49
CA ILE A 72 11.64 -18.24 -3.14
C ILE A 72 11.76 -19.70 -2.71
N ASN A 73 12.75 -20.01 -1.88
CA ASN A 73 12.84 -21.32 -1.22
C ASN A 73 12.11 -21.22 0.13
N THR A 74 10.98 -21.92 0.26
CA THR A 74 10.16 -21.92 1.47
C THR A 74 9.34 -23.20 1.58
N ASP A 75 9.18 -23.72 2.80
CA ASP A 75 8.24 -24.82 3.12
C ASP A 75 6.81 -24.31 3.42
N ALA A 76 6.56 -23.02 3.22
CA ALA A 76 5.26 -22.42 3.46
C ALA A 76 4.19 -22.96 2.50
N ARG A 77 3.13 -23.49 3.10
CA ARG A 77 1.85 -23.85 2.47
C ARG A 77 0.83 -22.79 2.82
N VAL A 78 0.36 -22.03 1.84
CA VAL A 78 -0.48 -20.84 2.02
C VAL A 78 -1.90 -21.12 1.53
N GLN A 79 -2.88 -20.74 2.33
CA GLN A 79 -4.29 -20.71 1.94
C GLN A 79 -4.76 -19.25 1.83
N PHE A 80 -5.34 -18.85 0.71
CA PHE A 80 -6.09 -17.60 0.61
C PHE A 80 -7.55 -17.86 0.99
N ALA A 81 -8.02 -17.24 2.07
CA ALA A 81 -9.43 -17.27 2.42
C ALA A 81 -10.25 -16.34 1.50
N PRO A 82 -11.57 -16.58 1.34
CA PRO A 82 -12.45 -15.62 0.69
C PRO A 82 -12.31 -14.23 1.31
N VAL A 83 -12.21 -13.21 0.45
CA VAL A 83 -12.03 -11.83 0.90
C VAL A 83 -13.34 -11.23 1.41
N VAL A 84 -13.23 -10.31 2.37
CA VAL A 84 -14.36 -9.58 2.94
C VAL A 84 -14.39 -8.17 2.38
N GLY A 85 -15.59 -7.69 2.03
CA GLY A 85 -15.85 -6.30 1.64
C GLY A 85 -15.76 -6.02 0.14
N ALA A 86 -15.16 -6.91 -0.66
CA ALA A 86 -15.17 -6.85 -2.12
C ALA A 86 -16.41 -7.51 -2.75
N SER A 87 -16.86 -7.01 -3.90
CA SER A 87 -17.90 -7.67 -4.69
C SER A 87 -17.38 -8.98 -5.30
N GLY A 88 -18.29 -9.88 -5.69
CA GLY A 88 -17.91 -11.13 -6.36
C GLY A 88 -17.17 -10.89 -7.69
N GLU A 89 -17.59 -9.86 -8.43
CA GLU A 89 -16.96 -9.47 -9.70
C GLU A 89 -15.52 -8.99 -9.50
N ALA A 90 -15.24 -8.19 -8.46
CA ALA A 90 -13.88 -7.75 -8.14
C ALA A 90 -13.02 -8.86 -7.51
N SER A 91 -13.65 -9.78 -6.77
CA SER A 91 -12.94 -10.88 -6.08
C SER A 91 -12.44 -11.96 -7.04
N THR A 92 -13.12 -12.18 -8.15
CA THR A 92 -12.76 -13.20 -9.15
C THR A 92 -11.38 -12.98 -9.78
N PRO A 93 -11.07 -11.82 -10.39
CA PRO A 93 -9.74 -11.57 -10.96
C PRO A 93 -8.65 -11.54 -9.88
N LEU A 94 -8.96 -11.03 -8.69
CA LEU A 94 -8.04 -11.06 -7.54
C LEU A 94 -7.62 -12.50 -7.20
N ALA A 95 -8.59 -13.40 -6.99
CA ALA A 95 -8.32 -14.79 -6.59
C ALA A 95 -7.54 -15.55 -7.68
N ALA A 96 -7.92 -15.38 -8.94
CA ALA A 96 -7.21 -15.98 -10.07
C ALA A 96 -5.75 -15.51 -10.11
N ARG A 97 -5.52 -14.20 -9.98
CA ARG A 97 -4.18 -13.63 -10.03
C ARG A 97 -3.32 -14.01 -8.84
N LEU A 98 -3.89 -14.03 -7.62
CA LEU A 98 -3.18 -14.52 -6.42
C LEU A 98 -2.66 -15.93 -6.62
N SER A 99 -3.49 -16.82 -7.19
CA SER A 99 -3.11 -18.21 -7.46
C SER A 99 -1.94 -18.31 -8.45
N THR A 100 -2.05 -17.64 -9.59
CA THR A 100 -1.01 -17.63 -10.62
C THR A 100 0.29 -17.01 -10.11
N ARG A 101 0.21 -15.87 -9.42
CA ARG A 101 1.39 -15.15 -8.92
C ARG A 101 2.10 -15.91 -7.81
N ALA A 102 1.36 -16.50 -6.87
CA ALA A 102 1.94 -17.30 -5.79
C ALA A 102 2.67 -18.53 -6.35
N SER A 103 2.06 -19.23 -7.30
CA SER A 103 2.70 -20.36 -7.99
C SER A 103 3.98 -19.92 -8.72
N ALA A 104 3.97 -18.77 -9.41
CA ALA A 104 5.14 -18.22 -10.08
C ALA A 104 6.29 -17.85 -9.11
N ARG A 105 5.96 -17.52 -7.86
CA ARG A 105 6.94 -17.24 -6.79
C ARG A 105 7.40 -18.49 -6.04
N GLY A 106 6.91 -19.68 -6.40
CA GLY A 106 7.24 -20.93 -5.72
C GLY A 106 6.51 -21.14 -4.39
N ILE A 107 5.43 -20.40 -4.13
CA ILE A 107 4.62 -20.55 -2.92
C ILE A 107 3.60 -21.68 -3.15
N THR A 108 3.62 -22.68 -2.27
CA THR A 108 2.66 -23.79 -2.34
C THR A 108 1.29 -23.34 -1.85
N LEU A 109 0.26 -23.53 -2.67
CA LEU A 109 -1.12 -23.22 -2.31
C LEU A 109 -1.88 -24.45 -1.85
N VAL A 110 -2.72 -24.28 -0.83
CA VAL A 110 -3.62 -25.33 -0.34
C VAL A 110 -5.08 -24.90 -0.47
N GLY A 111 -5.95 -25.89 -0.70
CA GLY A 111 -7.38 -25.67 -0.86
C GLY A 111 -8.07 -25.24 0.43
N ALA A 112 -9.20 -24.56 0.29
CA ALA A 112 -10.02 -24.20 1.43
C ALA A 112 -10.55 -25.45 2.14
N GLY A 113 -10.31 -25.55 3.46
CA GLY A 113 -10.74 -26.69 4.27
C GLY A 113 -9.68 -27.78 4.44
N GLU A 114 -8.52 -27.64 3.79
CA GLU A 114 -7.38 -28.51 4.08
C GLU A 114 -6.58 -28.02 5.29
N SER A 115 -6.42 -28.88 6.29
CA SER A 115 -5.68 -28.57 7.52
C SER A 115 -4.15 -28.55 7.35
N SER A 116 -3.66 -28.64 6.11
CA SER A 116 -2.23 -28.64 5.77
C SER A 116 -1.63 -27.23 5.64
N ALA A 117 -2.45 -26.18 5.75
CA ALA A 117 -2.00 -24.79 5.67
C ALA A 117 -1.03 -24.47 6.82
N THR A 118 0.17 -24.02 6.47
CA THR A 118 1.08 -23.40 7.46
C THR A 118 0.70 -21.94 7.72
N HIS A 119 0.06 -21.30 6.74
CA HIS A 119 -0.39 -19.92 6.82
C HIS A 119 -1.74 -19.76 6.16
N VAL A 120 -2.64 -19.03 6.81
CA VAL A 120 -3.94 -18.66 6.25
C VAL A 120 -3.98 -17.14 6.09
N MET A 121 -4.23 -16.67 4.87
CA MET A 121 -4.36 -15.26 4.56
C MET A 121 -5.83 -14.84 4.55
N LYS A 122 -6.15 -13.83 5.36
CA LYS A 122 -7.49 -13.24 5.46
C LYS A 122 -7.48 -11.81 4.95
N GLY A 123 -8.24 -11.54 3.89
CA GLY A 123 -8.26 -10.25 3.20
C GLY A 123 -9.49 -9.41 3.53
N TYR A 124 -9.29 -8.11 3.73
CA TYR A 124 -10.30 -7.09 3.98
C TYR A 124 -10.11 -5.95 3.00
N PHE A 125 -11.18 -5.59 2.29
CA PHE A 125 -11.13 -4.66 1.18
C PHE A 125 -12.23 -3.61 1.28
N SER A 126 -11.91 -2.39 0.85
CA SER A 126 -12.90 -1.34 0.62
C SER A 126 -12.58 -0.62 -0.69
N ALA A 127 -13.60 -0.09 -1.34
CA ALA A 127 -13.46 0.72 -2.53
C ALA A 127 -14.28 2.01 -2.37
N PHE A 128 -13.71 3.12 -2.79
CA PHE A 128 -14.40 4.41 -2.89
C PHE A 128 -14.01 5.10 -4.18
N SER A 129 -14.89 5.94 -4.71
CA SER A 129 -14.63 6.73 -5.91
C SER A 129 -14.70 8.21 -5.56
N ASP A 130 -13.76 8.97 -6.12
CA ASP A 130 -13.57 10.39 -5.86
C ASP A 130 -12.76 11.00 -7.00
N ASP A 131 -13.08 12.23 -7.42
CA ASP A 131 -12.36 12.95 -8.49
C ASP A 131 -12.10 12.13 -9.78
N GLY A 132 -13.06 11.29 -10.18
CA GLY A 132 -12.95 10.44 -11.38
C GLY A 132 -11.95 9.28 -11.25
N GLN A 133 -11.46 9.01 -10.04
CA GLN A 133 -10.66 7.85 -9.69
C GLN A 133 -11.45 6.90 -8.79
N THR A 134 -11.15 5.61 -8.86
CA THR A 134 -11.60 4.62 -7.90
C THR A 134 -10.40 4.07 -7.16
N THR A 135 -10.41 4.21 -5.84
CA THR A 135 -9.36 3.72 -4.94
C THR A 135 -9.85 2.51 -4.18
N VAL A 136 -9.06 1.44 -4.23
CA VAL A 136 -9.25 0.22 -3.44
C VAL A 136 -8.20 0.20 -2.34
N ILE A 137 -8.64 0.10 -1.08
CA ILE A 137 -7.78 -0.12 0.08
C ILE A 137 -7.89 -1.58 0.47
N TYR A 138 -6.76 -2.21 0.81
CA TYR A 138 -6.72 -3.61 1.19
C TYR A 138 -5.82 -3.84 2.41
N VAL A 139 -6.22 -4.81 3.22
CA VAL A 139 -5.45 -5.35 4.34
C VAL A 139 -5.54 -6.87 4.30
N TRP A 140 -4.41 -7.53 4.40
CA TRP A 140 -4.26 -8.96 4.55
C TRP A 140 -3.62 -9.27 5.90
N ASP A 141 -4.28 -10.11 6.68
CA ASP A 141 -3.71 -10.71 7.87
C ASP A 141 -3.17 -12.10 7.52
N VAL A 142 -1.89 -12.35 7.85
CA VAL A 142 -1.27 -13.67 7.72
C VAL A 142 -1.36 -14.36 9.08
N MET A 143 -2.09 -15.45 9.13
CA MET A 143 -2.37 -16.22 10.34
C MET A 143 -1.53 -17.50 10.36
N ASP A 144 -0.98 -17.87 11.51
CA ASP A 144 -0.39 -19.19 11.73
C ASP A 144 -1.48 -20.27 11.98
N PRO A 145 -1.12 -21.56 12.10
CA PRO A 145 -2.09 -22.64 12.32
C PRO A 145 -2.81 -22.54 13.68
N ALA A 146 -2.25 -21.81 14.65
CA ALA A 146 -2.89 -21.55 15.94
C ALA A 146 -3.94 -20.41 15.86
N GLY A 147 -4.06 -19.75 14.69
CA GLY A 147 -4.96 -18.62 14.49
C GLY A 147 -4.38 -17.31 15.01
N THR A 148 -3.08 -17.23 15.27
CA THR A 148 -2.41 -15.99 15.67
C THR A 148 -1.96 -15.22 14.44
N ARG A 149 -2.19 -13.90 14.42
CA ARG A 149 -1.68 -13.05 13.34
C ARG A 149 -0.18 -12.88 13.50
N VAL A 150 0.58 -13.41 12.53
CA VAL A 150 2.05 -13.35 12.51
C VAL A 150 2.60 -12.28 11.59
N HIS A 151 1.78 -11.77 10.66
CA HIS A 151 2.15 -10.69 9.76
C HIS A 151 0.92 -9.97 9.19
N ARG A 152 1.15 -8.78 8.63
CA ARG A 152 0.14 -7.98 7.97
C ARG A 152 0.72 -7.33 6.73
N ILE A 153 -0.01 -7.46 5.62
CA ILE A 153 0.28 -6.79 4.35
C ILE A 153 -0.88 -5.83 4.09
N GLN A 154 -0.60 -4.61 3.67
CA GLN A 154 -1.64 -3.61 3.46
C GLN A 154 -1.20 -2.61 2.40
N GLY A 155 -2.17 -1.99 1.74
CA GLY A 155 -1.89 -0.98 0.75
C GLY A 155 -3.16 -0.45 0.11
N GLN A 156 -2.95 0.29 -0.97
CA GLN A 156 -4.02 0.80 -1.81
C GLN A 156 -3.61 0.79 -3.29
N ALA A 157 -4.60 0.73 -4.16
CA ALA A 157 -4.42 0.93 -5.59
C ALA A 157 -5.55 1.81 -6.11
N SER A 158 -5.21 2.77 -6.96
CA SER A 158 -6.15 3.69 -7.58
C SER A 158 -6.03 3.59 -9.09
N ALA A 159 -7.17 3.69 -9.78
CA ALA A 159 -7.23 3.74 -11.23
C ALA A 159 -8.37 4.68 -11.67
N PRO A 160 -8.35 5.19 -12.92
CA PRO A 160 -9.48 5.93 -13.47
C PRO A 160 -10.77 5.12 -13.33
N SER A 161 -11.83 5.77 -12.83
CA SER A 161 -13.16 5.15 -12.70
C SER A 161 -13.71 4.78 -14.08
N ARG A 162 -14.31 3.58 -14.20
CA ARG A 162 -15.05 3.15 -15.40
C ARG A 162 -16.51 3.60 -15.43
N GLY A 163 -16.91 4.50 -14.53
CA GLY A 163 -18.31 4.86 -14.30
C GLY A 163 -18.94 4.00 -13.21
N GLY A 164 -20.04 4.48 -12.64
CA GLY A 164 -20.56 3.98 -11.37
C GLY A 164 -19.78 4.53 -10.17
N GLU A 165 -20.07 4.01 -8.97
CA GLU A 165 -19.43 4.42 -7.72
C GLU A 165 -19.00 3.19 -6.92
N GLY A 166 -17.77 3.19 -6.39
CA GLY A 166 -17.24 2.11 -5.57
C GLY A 166 -16.86 0.87 -6.38
N TRP A 167 -17.35 -0.31 -6.00
CA TRP A 167 -16.95 -1.59 -6.61
C TRP A 167 -17.22 -1.73 -8.11
N PRO A 168 -18.39 -1.30 -8.66
CA PRO A 168 -18.65 -1.36 -10.10
C PRO A 168 -17.65 -0.56 -10.96
N SER A 169 -16.94 0.40 -10.37
CA SER A 169 -15.97 1.25 -11.06
C SER A 169 -14.55 0.69 -11.08
N VAL A 170 -14.29 -0.38 -10.31
CA VAL A 170 -12.96 -1.00 -10.19
C VAL A 170 -12.66 -1.85 -11.44
N ASP A 171 -11.55 -1.53 -12.11
CA ASP A 171 -10.98 -2.37 -13.17
C ASP A 171 -10.51 -3.74 -12.63
N PRO A 172 -10.79 -4.85 -13.33
CA PRO A 172 -10.16 -6.13 -13.04
C PRO A 172 -8.62 -6.06 -12.88
N SER A 173 -7.93 -5.28 -13.71
CA SER A 173 -6.47 -5.08 -13.64
C SER A 173 -6.00 -4.34 -12.38
N THR A 174 -6.85 -3.51 -11.76
CA THR A 174 -6.56 -2.94 -10.43
C THR A 174 -6.48 -4.04 -9.38
N MET A 175 -7.43 -4.99 -9.42
CA MET A 175 -7.43 -6.13 -8.51
C MET A 175 -6.27 -7.10 -8.79
N GLU A 176 -5.92 -7.31 -10.06
CA GLU A 176 -4.72 -8.09 -10.45
C GLU A 176 -3.43 -7.44 -9.94
N THR A 177 -3.32 -6.11 -10.04
CA THR A 177 -2.18 -5.35 -9.50
C THR A 177 -2.07 -5.51 -7.98
N ILE A 178 -3.20 -5.48 -7.26
CA ILE A 178 -3.22 -5.72 -5.81
C ILE A 178 -2.77 -7.14 -5.49
N ALA A 179 -3.22 -8.14 -6.24
CA ALA A 179 -2.77 -9.53 -6.08
C ALA A 179 -1.25 -9.67 -6.28
N ASP A 180 -0.70 -9.02 -7.31
CA ASP A 180 0.74 -9.03 -7.58
C ASP A 180 1.54 -8.48 -6.42
N ARG A 181 1.17 -7.28 -5.94
CA ARG A 181 1.83 -6.66 -4.77
C ARG A 181 1.70 -7.52 -3.52
N THR A 182 0.50 -8.06 -3.26
CA THR A 182 0.24 -8.90 -2.09
C THR A 182 1.16 -10.12 -2.06
N VAL A 183 1.32 -10.81 -3.19
CA VAL A 183 2.17 -12.00 -3.26
C VAL A 183 3.66 -11.62 -3.21
N ASP A 184 4.06 -10.50 -3.80
CA ASP A 184 5.44 -10.06 -3.76
C ASP A 184 5.87 -9.69 -2.33
N ASP A 185 5.01 -9.01 -1.58
CA ASP A 185 5.20 -8.69 -0.16
C ASP A 185 5.23 -9.96 0.69
N LEU A 186 4.28 -10.89 0.44
CA LEU A 186 4.24 -12.18 1.11
C LEU A 186 5.53 -12.99 0.87
N ALA A 187 5.98 -13.07 -0.37
CA ALA A 187 7.18 -13.80 -0.74
C ALA A 187 8.43 -13.19 -0.10
N THR A 188 8.51 -11.85 -0.06
CA THR A 188 9.60 -11.13 0.60
C THR A 188 9.62 -11.45 2.10
N TRP A 189 8.46 -11.44 2.74
CA TRP A 189 8.34 -11.80 4.15
C TRP A 189 8.69 -13.28 4.41
N LEU A 190 8.23 -14.21 3.58
CA LEU A 190 8.54 -15.64 3.70
C LEU A 190 10.04 -15.93 3.52
N ALA A 191 10.69 -15.28 2.55
CA ALA A 191 12.12 -15.47 2.28
C ALA A 191 13.03 -14.95 3.42
N GLY A 192 12.54 -14.01 4.23
CA GLY A 192 13.25 -13.50 5.41
C GLY A 192 13.14 -14.38 6.65
N ARG A 193 12.36 -15.48 6.60
CA ARG A 193 12.16 -16.37 7.75
C ARG A 193 13.10 -17.58 7.64
N PRO A 194 13.73 -18.03 8.74
CA PRO A 194 14.33 -19.35 8.78
C PRO A 194 13.21 -20.39 8.56
N GLY A 195 13.44 -21.33 7.64
CA GLY A 195 12.56 -22.46 7.38
C GLY A 195 12.50 -23.44 8.56
#